data_AF-A0A9D7WCA7-F1
#
_entry.id   AF-A0A9D7WCA7-F1
#
_cell.length_a   1.000
_cell.length_b   1.000
_cell.length_c   1.000
_cell.angle_alpha   90.00
_cell.angle_beta   90.00
_cell.angle_gamma   90.00
#
_symmetry.space_group_name_H-M   'P 1'
#
loop_
_entity.id
_entity.type
_entity.pdbx_description
1 polymer ?
#
loop_
_entity_poly.entity_id
_entity_poly.type
_entity_poly.pdbx_seq_one_letter_code
_entity_poly.pdbx_strand_id
1 'polypeptide(L)' 'MNCWHCNKELRWCNDYDITEESESYSVETFLFCDHCESETLVYLPKEKEQDDDTKSIVSTTE' A
#
# COMPACT_ATOMS: atom_id res chain seq x y z
N MET A 1 10.03 12.54 0.15
CA MET A 1 10.38 11.81 -1.11
C MET A 1 10.67 12.84 -2.18
N ASN A 2 11.51 12.54 -3.17
CA ASN A 2 11.77 13.48 -4.28
C ASN A 2 10.87 13.16 -5.47
N CYS A 3 10.40 14.20 -6.16
CA CYS A 3 9.65 14.15 -7.41
C CYS A 3 10.53 13.52 -8.48
N TRP A 4 10.03 12.50 -9.15
CA TRP A 4 10.79 11.78 -10.18
C TRP A 4 11.02 12.61 -11.44
N HIS A 5 10.20 13.64 -11.67
CA HIS A 5 10.31 14.49 -12.84
C HIS A 5 11.37 15.59 -12.67
N CYS A 6 11.33 16.31 -11.55
CA CYS A 6 12.19 17.50 -11.33
C CYS A 6 13.18 17.35 -10.16
N ASN A 7 13.17 16.21 -9.46
CA ASN A 7 14.01 15.89 -8.30
C ASN A 7 13.85 16.81 -7.08
N LYS A 8 12.81 17.66 -7.04
CA LYS A 8 12.45 18.47 -5.86
C LYS A 8 11.64 17.69 -4.85
N GLU A 9 11.55 18.18 -3.62
CA GLU A 9 10.77 17.51 -2.58
C GLU A 9 9.28 17.44 -2.95
N LEU A 10 8.67 16.28 -2.70
CA LEU A 10 7.23 16.07 -2.79
C LEU A 10 6.57 16.41 -1.45
N ARG A 11 5.48 17.18 -1.50
CA ARG A 11 4.62 17.43 -0.35
C ARG A 11 3.63 16.27 -0.17
N TRP A 12 3.57 15.74 1.05
CA TRP A 12 2.50 14.82 1.44
C TRP A 12 1.19 15.58 1.60
N CYS A 13 0.13 15.11 0.93
CA CYS A 13 -1.15 15.79 0.92
C CYS A 13 -2.20 15.04 1.73
N ASN A 14 -2.38 13.74 1.47
CA ASN A 14 -3.33 12.91 2.20
C ASN A 14 -3.02 11.42 2.03
N ASP A 15 -3.52 10.63 2.97
CA ASP A 15 -3.68 9.18 2.83
C ASP A 15 -5.18 8.86 2.78
N TYR A 16 -5.59 8.09 1.79
CA TYR A 16 -6.93 7.57 1.68
C TYR A 16 -6.91 6.08 2.06
N ASP A 17 -7.70 5.69 3.05
CA ASP A 17 -8.04 4.28 3.26
C ASP A 17 -8.89 3.84 2.08
N ILE A 18 -8.38 2.85 1.33
CA ILE A 18 -9.01 2.28 0.15
C ILE A 18 -9.24 0.77 0.31
N THR A 19 -9.30 0.31 1.57
CA THR A 19 -9.41 -1.12 1.92
C THR A 19 -10.66 -1.76 1.33
N GLU A 20 -11.77 -1.04 1.19
CA GLU A 20 -13.00 -1.60 0.60
C GLU A 20 -13.08 -1.37 -0.92
N GLU A 21 -12.30 -0.42 -1.44
CA GLU A 21 -12.31 0.03 -2.83
C GLU A 21 -11.32 -0.73 -3.72
N SER A 22 -10.27 -1.30 -3.12
CA SER A 22 -9.19 -1.99 -3.83
C SER A 22 -9.00 -3.42 -3.32
N GLU A 23 -8.95 -4.40 -4.21
CA GLU A 23 -8.66 -5.79 -3.85
C GLU A 23 -7.20 -6.01 -3.41
N SER A 24 -6.28 -5.16 -3.86
CA SER A 24 -4.83 -5.36 -3.70
C SER A 24 -4.17 -4.39 -2.72
N TYR A 25 -4.79 -3.25 -2.44
CA TYR A 25 -4.18 -2.14 -1.71
C TYR A 25 -5.08 -1.66 -0.58
N SER A 26 -4.50 -1.21 0.53
CA SER A 26 -5.21 -0.70 1.70
C SER A 26 -5.13 0.81 1.83
N VAL A 27 -4.07 1.43 1.31
CA VAL A 27 -3.88 2.88 1.38
C VAL A 27 -3.41 3.42 0.04
N GLU A 28 -3.99 4.56 -0.37
CA GLU A 28 -3.48 5.42 -1.43
C GLU A 28 -2.96 6.72 -0.82
N THR A 29 -1.66 6.96 -0.90
CA THR A 29 -1.02 8.20 -0.48
C THR A 29 -0.91 9.17 -1.65
N PHE A 30 -1.50 10.35 -1.52
CA PHE A 30 -1.38 11.45 -2.49
C PHE A 30 -0.21 12.38 -2.15
N LEU A 31 0.68 12.56 -3.11
CA LEU A 31 1.84 13.45 -3.06
C LEU A 31 1.78 14.45 -4.21
N PHE A 32 2.15 15.69 -3.93
CA PHE A 32 2.14 16.77 -4.91
C PHE A 32 3.50 17.47 -4.96
N CYS A 33 4.00 17.73 -6.17
CA CYS A 33 5.16 18.60 -6.38
C CYS A 33 4.70 20.01 -6.70
N ASP A 34 4.99 20.97 -5.83
CA ASP A 34 4.67 22.39 -6.01
C ASP A 34 5.57 23.10 -7.05
N HIS A 35 6.68 22.47 -7.45
CA HIS A 35 7.61 23.04 -8.43
C HIS A 35 7.24 22.78 -9.89
N CYS A 36 6.75 21.58 -10.20
CA CYS A 36 6.41 21.19 -11.58
C CYS A 36 5.02 20.60 -11.71
N GLU A 37 4.20 20.73 -10.66
CA GLU A 37 2.77 20.34 -10.63
C GLU A 37 2.52 18.85 -10.93
N SER A 38 3.54 18.01 -10.77
CA SER A 38 3.39 16.56 -10.91
C SER A 38 2.68 15.96 -9.70
N GLU A 39 1.76 15.04 -9.96
CA GLU A 39 1.08 14.25 -8.95
C GLU A 39 1.72 12.86 -8.84
N THR A 40 1.76 12.31 -7.63
CA THR A 40 2.24 10.93 -7.39
C THR A 40 1.29 10.27 -6.40
N LEU A 41 0.73 9.13 -6.81
CA LEU A 41 -0.06 8.24 -5.97
C LEU A 41 0.79 7.03 -5.59
N VAL A 42 0.90 6.76 -4.29
CA VAL A 42 1.64 5.61 -3.77
C VAL A 42 0.66 4.65 -3.12
N TYR A 43 0.65 3.40 -3.56
CA TYR A 43 -0.28 2.39 -3.06
C TYR A 43 0.43 1.45 -2.08
N LEU A 44 -0.09 1.37 -0.85
CA LEU A 44 0.32 0.38 0.13
C LEU A 44 -0.47 -0.92 -0.12
N PRO A 45 0.18 -2.05 -0.41
CA PRO A 45 -0.52 -3.32 -0.59
C PRO A 45 -1.19 -3.76 0.70
N LYS A 46 -2.34 -4.45 0.56
CA LYS A 46 -2.95 -5.17 1.67
C LYS A 46 -1.97 -6.22 2.20
N GLU A 47 -2.07 -6.49 3.50
CA GLU A 47 -1.40 -7.67 4.06
C GLU A 47 -1.97 -8.90 3.36
N LYS A 48 -1.08 -9.76 2.84
CA LYS A 48 -1.52 -11.04 2.30
C LYS A 48 -2.06 -11.86 3.46
N GLU A 49 -3.31 -12.29 3.38
CA GLU A 49 -3.79 -13.35 4.23
C GLU A 49 -2.85 -14.54 4.00
N GLN A 50 -2.13 -14.95 5.05
CA GLN A 50 -1.41 -16.22 4.98
C GLN A 50 -2.50 -17.28 4.92
N ASP A 51 -2.64 -17.93 3.76
CA ASP A 51 -3.46 -19.14 3.64
C ASP A 51 -3.03 -20.09 4.76
N ASP A 52 -3.89 -20.25 5.76
CA ASP A 52 -3.70 -21.13 6.90
C ASP A 52 -3.93 -22.58 6.47
N ASP A 53 -3.08 -23.06 5.56
CA ASP A 53 -3.04 -24.46 5.10
C ASP A 53 -2.22 -25.35 6.05
N THR A 54 -1.98 -24.90 7.29
CA THR A 54 -1.43 -25.75 8.37
C THR A 54 -2.56 -26.37 9.17
N LYS A 55 -3.50 -27.03 8.49
CA LYS A 55 -4.49 -27.89 9.15
C LYS A 55 -3.74 -29.03 9.86
N SER A 56 -3.79 -28.96 11.18
CA SER A 56 -3.08 -29.79 12.13
C SER A 56 -3.27 -31.29 11.82
N ILE A 57 -2.20 -31.98 11.42
CA ILE A 57 -2.13 -33.43 11.55
C ILE A 57 -1.81 -33.72 13.02
N VAL A 58 -2.85 -33.71 13.86
CA VAL A 58 -2.76 -34.32 15.19
C VAL A 58 -2.82 -35.83 14.94
N SER A 59 -1.64 -36.47 14.90
CA SER A 59 -1.52 -37.92 14.83
C SER A 59 -2.15 -38.55 16.08
N THR A 60 -3.27 -39.24 15.88
CA THR A 60 -3.86 -40.11 16.89
C THR A 60 -3.02 -41.39 16.96
N THR A 61 -2.47 -41.70 18.13
CA THR A 61 -2.08 -43.08 18.47
C THR A 61 -2.48 -43.33 19.92
N GLU A 62 -3.22 -44.43 20.08
CA GLU A 62 -3.77 -45.02 21.29
C GLU A 62 -2.69 -45.52 22.28
#